data_AF-A0A6J1QBF2-F1
#
_entry.id   AF-A0A6J1QBF2-F1
#
_cell.length_a   1.000
_cell.length_b   1.000
_cell.length_c   1.000
_cell.angle_alpha   90.00
_cell.angle_beta   90.00
_cell.angle_gamma   90.00
#
_symmetry.space_group_name_H-M   'P 1'
#
loop_
_entity.id
_entity.type
_entity.pdbx_description
1 polymer ?
#
loop_
_entity_poly.entity_id
_entity_poly.type
_entity_poly.pdbx_seq_one_letter_code
_entity_poly.pdbx_strand_id
1 'polypeptide(L)'
;MEEIGVMWCDALEELLKCPVCLEVAQGVKDQCVNGHHICNPCRIRLQVCPICRSPFTGTRNLAVEQISTILQDIKRNEQQKFMLNLAPREGKGLYPCRIGTCVVELPHGRMIGHLRYHHKDVFYEFNAKDNVLKKKWTLKYILNRDYDFAFHIKEMGLFFLNISINQMGDVMGFLQIANSISVCKQFTYTFEAIGTFNGTYNGPVKSCRIPRQNFLIDCLRIRENDMHHLIDNKNCFHCNLTIKRRVDYRAVNAQNNPMHAPDDMVDNYPDFVDDYPDFVDYVDDYPDFVDDYPDFVDDVDDYP
;
A
#
# COMPACT_ATOMS: atom_id res chain seq x y z
N MET A 1 -7.91 -21.48 -6.87
CA MET A 1 -8.16 -21.63 -5.42
C MET A 1 -9.35 -20.78 -4.94
N GLU A 2 -9.66 -19.64 -5.57
CA GLU A 2 -10.87 -18.85 -5.25
C GLU A 2 -12.19 -19.56 -5.60
N GLU A 3 -12.24 -20.38 -6.65
CA GLU A 3 -13.47 -21.07 -7.06
C GLU A 3 -13.95 -22.16 -6.07
N ILE A 4 -13.05 -22.78 -5.31
CA ILE A 4 -13.43 -23.82 -4.33
C ILE A 4 -14.05 -23.16 -3.09
N GLY A 5 -13.62 -21.95 -2.73
CA GLY A 5 -14.07 -21.22 -1.54
C GLY A 5 -15.51 -20.69 -1.63
N VAL A 6 -15.96 -20.33 -2.83
CA VAL A 6 -17.33 -19.83 -3.03
C VAL A 6 -18.35 -20.99 -3.01
N MET A 7 -17.96 -22.18 -3.50
CA MET A 7 -18.89 -23.31 -3.66
C MET A 7 -19.37 -23.95 -2.35
N TRP A 8 -18.56 -23.99 -1.29
CA TRP A 8 -18.95 -24.68 -0.04
C TRP A 8 -19.86 -23.82 0.85
N CYS A 9 -19.68 -22.49 0.83
CA CYS A 9 -20.51 -21.56 1.60
C CYS A 9 -21.96 -21.62 1.14
N ASP A 10 -22.21 -21.62 -0.18
CA ASP A 10 -23.55 -21.69 -0.75
C ASP A 10 -24.21 -23.03 -0.43
N ALA A 11 -23.48 -24.14 -0.64
CA ALA A 11 -23.98 -25.48 -0.32
C ALA A 11 -24.34 -25.63 1.17
N LEU A 12 -23.51 -25.09 2.07
CA LEU A 12 -23.78 -25.13 3.50
C LEU A 12 -24.97 -24.23 3.88
N GLU A 13 -25.10 -23.07 3.26
CA GLU A 13 -26.24 -22.18 3.49
C GLU A 13 -27.56 -22.83 3.07
N GLU A 14 -27.60 -23.50 1.91
CA GLU A 14 -28.77 -24.27 1.47
C GLU A 14 -29.15 -25.35 2.49
N LEU A 15 -28.18 -26.06 3.06
CA LEU A 15 -28.43 -27.07 4.09
C LEU A 15 -29.01 -26.48 5.38
N LEU A 16 -28.67 -25.23 5.72
CA LEU A 16 -29.12 -24.57 6.96
C LEU A 16 -30.49 -23.89 6.82
N LYS A 17 -31.00 -23.72 5.59
CA LYS A 17 -32.31 -23.12 5.35
C LYS A 17 -33.43 -23.92 6.01
N CYS A 18 -34.44 -23.21 6.51
CA CYS A 18 -35.66 -23.86 6.93
C CYS A 18 -36.43 -24.33 5.68
N PRO A 19 -36.89 -25.59 5.61
CA PRO A 19 -37.65 -26.12 4.46
C PRO A 19 -39.01 -25.44 4.24
N VAL A 20 -39.46 -24.60 5.18
CA VAL A 20 -40.77 -23.93 5.13
C VAL A 20 -40.65 -22.51 4.59
N CYS A 21 -39.80 -21.68 5.19
CA CYS A 21 -39.63 -20.29 4.78
C CYS A 21 -38.43 -20.08 3.86
N LEU A 22 -37.59 -21.08 3.65
CA LEU A 22 -36.36 -21.03 2.85
C LEU A 22 -35.33 -20.01 3.34
N GLU A 23 -35.47 -19.54 4.59
CA GLU A 23 -34.55 -18.60 5.23
C GLU A 23 -33.57 -19.32 6.15
N VAL A 24 -32.32 -18.84 6.17
CA VAL A 24 -31.35 -19.16 7.23
C VAL A 24 -31.62 -18.24 8.41
N ALA A 25 -32.77 -18.45 9.05
CA ALA A 25 -33.21 -17.61 10.17
C ALA A 25 -32.18 -17.64 11.31
N GLN A 26 -31.82 -16.49 11.87
CA GLN A 26 -31.01 -16.45 13.09
C GLN A 26 -31.82 -16.95 14.30
N GLY A 27 -31.12 -17.48 15.29
CA GLY A 27 -31.73 -17.90 16.56
C GLY A 27 -32.25 -19.34 16.53
N VAL A 28 -33.30 -19.59 17.32
CA VAL A 28 -33.68 -20.94 17.74
C VAL A 28 -34.07 -21.84 16.57
N LYS A 29 -33.45 -23.03 16.52
CA LYS A 29 -33.77 -24.10 15.59
C LYS A 29 -34.38 -25.27 16.36
N ASP A 30 -35.51 -25.76 15.89
CA ASP A 30 -36.18 -26.92 16.46
C ASP A 30 -35.91 -28.15 15.59
N GLN A 31 -35.81 -29.33 16.19
CA GLN A 31 -35.58 -30.59 15.46
C GLN A 31 -36.68 -31.62 15.66
N CYS A 32 -36.91 -32.43 14.63
CA CYS A 32 -37.72 -33.64 14.73
C CYS A 32 -36.91 -34.81 15.31
N VAL A 33 -37.59 -35.88 15.71
CA VAL A 33 -36.93 -37.11 16.22
C VAL A 33 -35.94 -37.73 15.23
N ASN A 34 -36.08 -37.42 13.94
CA ASN A 34 -35.16 -37.85 12.87
C ASN A 34 -34.08 -36.80 12.53
N GLY A 35 -33.95 -35.72 13.29
CA GLY A 35 -32.88 -34.73 13.14
C GLY A 35 -33.12 -33.59 12.14
N HIS A 36 -34.19 -33.60 11.34
CA HIS A 36 -34.54 -32.47 10.47
C HIS A 36 -34.82 -31.20 11.30
N HIS A 37 -34.18 -30.09 10.94
CA HIS A 37 -34.37 -28.81 11.60
C HIS A 37 -35.37 -27.90 10.88
N ILE A 38 -36.01 -27.02 11.64
CA ILE A 38 -36.78 -25.89 11.15
C ILE A 38 -36.56 -24.67 12.04
N CYS A 39 -36.89 -23.47 11.57
CA CYS A 39 -36.84 -22.28 12.41
C CYS A 39 -38.04 -22.25 13.39
N ASN A 40 -37.83 -21.65 14.55
CA ASN A 40 -38.86 -21.55 15.59
C ASN A 40 -40.20 -20.92 15.12
N PRO A 41 -40.21 -19.84 14.30
CA PRO A 41 -41.46 -19.29 13.77
C PRO A 41 -42.28 -20.29 12.95
N CYS A 42 -41.62 -21.12 12.15
CA CYS A 42 -42.30 -22.17 11.38
C CYS A 42 -42.70 -23.35 12.28
N ARG A 43 -41.90 -23.66 13.31
CA ARG A 43 -42.21 -24.73 14.27
C ARG A 43 -43.51 -24.48 15.02
N ILE A 44 -43.77 -23.25 15.46
CA ILE A 44 -44.98 -22.92 16.23
C ILE A 44 -46.26 -23.17 15.39
N ARG A 45 -46.16 -23.08 14.06
CA ARG A 45 -47.27 -23.24 13.12
C ARG A 45 -47.47 -24.69 12.66
N LEU A 46 -46.58 -25.61 13.04
CA LEU A 46 -46.57 -26.99 12.56
C LEU A 46 -46.54 -27.98 13.72
N GLN A 47 -47.37 -29.01 13.69
CA GLN A 47 -47.38 -30.06 14.72
C GLN A 47 -46.40 -31.20 14.42
N VAL A 48 -46.09 -31.42 13.15
CA VAL A 48 -45.21 -32.50 12.67
C VAL A 48 -44.18 -31.97 11.68
N CYS A 49 -43.08 -32.71 11.51
CA CYS A 49 -42.02 -32.35 10.58
C CYS A 49 -42.55 -32.31 9.14
N PRO A 50 -42.34 -31.21 8.37
CA PRO A 50 -42.80 -31.12 6.99
C PRO A 50 -42.05 -32.08 6.04
N ILE A 51 -40.85 -32.54 6.42
CA ILE A 51 -40.03 -33.42 5.60
C ILE A 51 -40.41 -34.89 5.81
N CYS A 52 -40.43 -35.36 7.07
CA CYS A 52 -40.60 -36.78 7.38
C CYS A 52 -41.87 -37.11 8.18
N ARG A 53 -42.72 -36.12 8.47
CA ARG A 53 -43.98 -36.25 9.24
C ARG A 53 -43.84 -36.76 10.68
N SER A 54 -42.61 -36.93 11.18
CA SER A 54 -42.35 -37.34 12.56
C SER A 54 -42.57 -36.19 13.55
N PRO A 55 -42.87 -36.50 14.83
CA PRO A 55 -43.04 -35.47 15.86
C PRO A 55 -41.74 -34.71 16.12
N PHE A 56 -41.89 -33.49 16.61
CA PHE A 56 -40.77 -32.70 17.10
C PHE A 56 -40.34 -33.15 18.49
N THR A 57 -39.03 -33.13 18.77
CA THR A 57 -38.47 -33.58 20.05
C THR A 57 -38.81 -32.66 21.21
N GLY A 58 -39.21 -31.42 20.93
CA GLY A 58 -39.32 -30.35 21.94
C GLY A 58 -37.96 -29.80 22.39
N THR A 59 -36.88 -30.20 21.72
CA THR A 59 -35.52 -29.72 21.99
C THR A 59 -34.98 -28.92 20.80
N ARG A 60 -34.05 -28.02 21.10
CA ARG A 60 -33.38 -27.20 20.10
C ARG A 60 -32.26 -27.96 19.40
N ASN A 61 -31.95 -27.57 18.16
CA ASN A 61 -30.79 -28.03 17.42
C ASN A 61 -29.63 -27.03 17.59
N LEU A 62 -28.94 -27.13 18.73
CA LEU A 62 -27.84 -26.23 19.08
C LEU A 62 -26.68 -26.28 18.06
N ALA A 63 -26.45 -27.43 17.44
CA ALA A 63 -25.41 -27.57 16.42
C ALA A 63 -25.71 -26.70 15.19
N VAL A 64 -26.94 -26.75 14.67
CA VAL A 64 -27.37 -25.89 13.54
C VAL A 64 -27.34 -24.42 13.93
N GLU A 65 -27.73 -24.07 15.15
CA GLU A 65 -27.62 -22.69 15.67
C GLU A 65 -26.17 -22.19 15.65
N GLN A 66 -25.23 -23.00 16.16
CA GLN A 66 -23.80 -22.67 16.21
C GLN A 66 -23.19 -22.57 14.81
N ILE A 67 -23.46 -23.53 13.93
CA ILE A 67 -22.94 -23.53 12.55
C ILE A 67 -23.47 -22.30 11.79
N SER A 68 -24.76 -21.97 11.95
CA SER A 68 -25.34 -20.78 11.31
C SER A 68 -24.65 -19.49 11.77
N THR A 69 -24.33 -19.39 13.07
CA THR A 69 -23.61 -18.25 13.64
C THR A 69 -22.19 -18.16 13.06
N ILE A 70 -21.44 -19.27 13.06
CA ILE A 70 -20.07 -19.32 12.53
C ILE A 70 -20.05 -18.96 11.04
N LEU A 71 -21.00 -19.47 10.25
CA LEU A 71 -21.07 -19.17 8.81
C LEU A 71 -21.28 -17.67 8.56
N GLN A 72 -22.13 -17.01 9.35
CA GLN A 72 -22.33 -15.57 9.24
C GLN A 72 -21.08 -14.78 9.63
N ASP A 73 -20.37 -15.19 10.68
CA ASP A 73 -19.10 -14.57 11.06
C ASP A 73 -18.04 -14.74 9.98
N ILE A 74 -17.95 -15.92 9.36
CA ILE A 74 -17.05 -16.17 8.22
C ILE A 74 -17.41 -15.24 7.05
N LYS A 75 -18.68 -15.21 6.62
CA LYS A 75 -19.13 -14.33 5.53
C LYS A 75 -18.83 -12.85 5.80
N ARG A 76 -19.05 -12.39 7.04
CA ARG A 76 -18.74 -11.02 7.46
C ARG A 76 -17.24 -10.73 7.36
N ASN A 77 -16.40 -11.65 7.81
CA ASN A 77 -14.95 -11.53 7.74
C ASN A 77 -14.43 -11.59 6.30
N GLU A 78 -15.04 -12.40 5.43
CA GLU A 78 -14.69 -12.50 4.01
C GLU A 78 -15.10 -11.25 3.22
N GLN A 79 -16.31 -10.73 3.44
CA GLN A 79 -16.74 -9.44 2.89
C GLN A 79 -15.82 -8.30 3.34
N GLN A 80 -15.40 -8.33 4.60
CA GLN A 80 -14.41 -7.39 5.11
C GLN A 80 -13.09 -7.54 4.35
N LYS A 81 -12.55 -8.75 4.18
CA LYS A 81 -11.34 -9.02 3.36
C LYS A 81 -11.46 -8.51 1.92
N PHE A 82 -12.63 -8.64 1.28
CA PHE A 82 -12.84 -8.13 -0.07
C PHE A 82 -12.74 -6.60 -0.15
N MET A 83 -13.28 -5.88 0.84
CA MET A 83 -13.09 -4.41 0.93
C MET A 83 -11.64 -4.02 1.27
N LEU A 84 -10.88 -4.87 1.99
CA LEU A 84 -9.47 -4.64 2.34
C LEU A 84 -8.52 -4.77 1.15
N ASN A 85 -8.88 -5.59 0.15
CA ASN A 85 -8.11 -5.79 -1.08
C ASN A 85 -8.34 -4.69 -2.13
N LEU A 86 -9.19 -3.69 -1.84
CA LEU A 86 -9.30 -2.54 -2.73
C LEU A 86 -8.00 -1.71 -2.64
N ALA A 87 -7.47 -1.35 -3.81
CA ALA A 87 -6.33 -0.44 -3.90
C ALA A 87 -6.62 0.85 -3.12
N PRO A 88 -5.62 1.45 -2.46
CA PRO A 88 -5.80 2.74 -1.80
C PRO A 88 -6.35 3.77 -2.80
N ARG A 89 -7.20 4.68 -2.33
CA ARG A 89 -7.64 5.81 -3.16
C ARG A 89 -6.40 6.55 -3.66
N GLU A 90 -6.39 6.86 -4.96
CA GLU A 90 -5.32 7.67 -5.54
C GLU A 90 -5.42 9.09 -4.98
N GLY A 91 -4.31 9.58 -4.43
CA GLY A 91 -4.25 10.95 -3.96
C GLY A 91 -4.25 11.92 -5.14
N LYS A 92 -4.89 13.08 -4.94
CA LYS A 92 -4.93 14.16 -5.95
C LYS A 92 -3.58 14.89 -6.04
N GLY A 93 -3.33 15.53 -7.17
CA GLY A 93 -2.16 16.37 -7.42
C GLY A 93 -0.98 15.64 -8.06
N LEU A 94 0.15 16.37 -8.18
CA LEU A 94 1.38 15.86 -8.78
C LEU A 94 2.27 15.19 -7.74
N TYR A 95 3.04 14.20 -8.19
CA TYR A 95 4.00 13.47 -7.38
C TYR A 95 5.35 13.49 -8.09
N PRO A 96 6.45 13.83 -7.41
CA PRO A 96 7.78 13.79 -8.00
C PRO A 96 8.23 12.35 -8.20
N CYS A 97 8.91 12.10 -9.34
CA CYS A 97 9.73 10.91 -9.51
C CYS A 97 10.92 10.97 -8.55
N ARG A 98 11.23 9.86 -7.89
CA ARG A 98 12.34 9.74 -6.93
C ARG A 98 13.43 8.79 -7.41
N ILE A 99 13.64 8.73 -8.73
CA ILE A 99 14.67 7.90 -9.35
C ILE A 99 15.78 8.79 -9.90
N GLY A 100 16.98 8.66 -9.34
CA GLY A 100 18.18 9.38 -9.74
C GLY A 100 17.96 10.89 -9.79
N THR A 101 18.35 11.50 -10.90
CA THR A 101 18.23 12.94 -11.16
C THR A 101 16.95 13.31 -11.92
N CYS A 102 15.95 12.41 -11.98
CA CYS A 102 14.70 12.68 -12.68
C CYS A 102 13.92 13.82 -12.02
N VAL A 103 13.53 14.83 -12.82
CA VAL A 103 12.81 16.03 -12.36
C VAL A 103 11.31 15.98 -12.66
N VAL A 104 10.83 14.88 -13.23
CA VAL A 104 9.44 14.75 -13.68
C VAL A 104 8.48 14.67 -12.50
N GLU A 105 7.42 15.48 -12.53
CA GLU A 105 6.29 15.40 -11.60
C GLU A 105 5.00 15.06 -12.35
N LEU A 106 4.28 14.03 -11.90
CA LEU A 106 3.10 13.52 -12.61
C LEU A 106 1.99 13.11 -11.64
N PRO A 107 0.72 13.08 -12.08
CA PRO A 107 -0.34 12.41 -11.35
C PRO A 107 -0.04 10.91 -11.16
N HIS A 108 -0.54 10.30 -10.09
CA HIS A 108 -0.28 8.90 -9.73
C HIS A 108 -0.43 7.93 -10.92
N GLY A 109 -1.57 7.96 -11.61
CA GLY A 109 -1.85 7.07 -12.74
C GLY A 109 -0.91 7.24 -13.95
N ARG A 110 -0.29 8.41 -14.13
CA ARG A 110 0.68 8.67 -15.21
C ARG A 110 2.11 8.27 -14.82
N MET A 111 2.43 8.27 -13.52
CA MET A 111 3.76 7.94 -13.02
C MET A 111 4.18 6.51 -13.37
N ILE A 112 3.27 5.54 -13.31
CA ILE A 112 3.56 4.14 -13.65
C ILE A 112 4.02 4.02 -15.11
N GLY A 113 3.36 4.73 -16.03
CA GLY A 113 3.76 4.78 -17.43
C GLY A 113 5.16 5.36 -17.59
N HIS A 114 5.40 6.53 -17.00
CA HIS A 114 6.73 7.17 -17.01
C HIS A 114 7.84 6.22 -16.52
N LEU A 115 7.63 5.51 -15.40
CA LEU A 115 8.61 4.58 -14.86
C LEU A 115 8.88 3.38 -15.79
N ARG A 116 7.83 2.82 -16.42
CA ARG A 116 7.99 1.71 -17.37
C ARG A 116 8.83 2.08 -18.58
N TYR A 117 8.73 3.32 -19.07
CA TYR A 117 9.44 3.77 -20.27
C TYR A 117 10.82 4.35 -19.98
N HIS A 118 10.95 5.20 -18.94
CA HIS A 118 12.18 5.95 -18.68
C HIS A 118 13.07 5.36 -17.58
N HIS A 119 12.53 4.47 -16.73
CA HIS A 119 13.22 3.90 -15.57
C HIS A 119 13.06 2.38 -15.48
N LYS A 120 12.99 1.72 -16.64
CA LYS A 120 12.67 0.29 -16.76
C LYS A 120 13.55 -0.63 -15.91
N ASP A 121 14.85 -0.34 -15.83
CA ASP A 121 15.82 -1.22 -15.15
C ASP A 121 15.73 -1.17 -13.62
N VAL A 122 15.07 -0.13 -13.09
CA VAL A 122 14.89 0.10 -11.65
C VAL A 122 13.42 0.10 -11.24
N PHE A 123 12.51 -0.18 -12.18
CA PHE A 123 11.08 -0.29 -11.93
C PHE A 123 10.61 -1.75 -11.90
N TYR A 124 9.89 -2.12 -10.84
CA TYR A 124 9.39 -3.49 -10.64
C TYR A 124 7.90 -3.52 -10.36
N GLU A 125 7.23 -4.59 -10.78
CA GLU A 125 5.81 -4.82 -10.48
C GLU A 125 5.66 -6.09 -9.65
N PHE A 126 4.97 -5.98 -8.52
CA PHE A 126 4.81 -7.07 -7.56
C PHE A 126 3.36 -7.28 -7.15
N ASN A 127 3.07 -8.50 -6.72
CA ASN A 127 1.86 -8.84 -5.98
C ASN A 127 2.22 -9.05 -4.51
N ALA A 128 1.43 -8.49 -3.60
CA ALA A 128 1.56 -8.74 -2.18
C ALA A 128 0.82 -10.02 -1.79
N LYS A 129 1.27 -10.66 -0.71
CA LYS A 129 0.55 -11.77 -0.07
C LYS A 129 0.13 -11.33 1.32
N ASP A 130 -1.16 -11.49 1.65
CA ASP A 130 -1.71 -11.12 2.96
C ASP A 130 -1.39 -9.68 3.36
N ASN A 131 -1.49 -8.73 2.42
CA ASN A 131 -1.16 -7.31 2.61
C ASN A 131 0.31 -7.02 3.01
N VAL A 132 1.21 -7.95 2.71
CA VAL A 132 2.64 -7.85 2.98
C VAL A 132 3.46 -8.14 1.72
N LEU A 133 4.38 -7.23 1.39
CA LEU A 133 5.46 -7.48 0.43
C LEU A 133 6.75 -7.78 1.20
N LYS A 134 7.48 -8.82 0.79
CA LYS A 134 8.85 -9.09 1.25
C LYS A 134 9.77 -9.25 0.06
N LYS A 135 10.90 -8.55 0.07
CA LYS A 135 11.91 -8.60 -1.00
C LYS A 135 13.32 -8.50 -0.42
N LYS A 136 14.27 -9.06 -1.16
CA LYS A 136 15.69 -9.09 -0.81
C LYS A 136 16.51 -8.49 -1.94
N TRP A 137 17.55 -7.76 -1.59
CA TRP A 137 18.52 -7.21 -2.54
C TRP A 137 19.94 -7.50 -2.08
N THR A 138 20.84 -7.53 -3.05
CA THR A 138 22.29 -7.57 -2.85
C THR A 138 22.85 -6.38 -3.59
N LEU A 139 23.46 -5.46 -2.86
CA LEU A 139 23.94 -4.19 -3.38
C LEU A 139 25.45 -4.09 -3.16
N LYS A 140 26.17 -3.54 -4.12
CA LYS A 140 27.61 -3.28 -3.94
C LYS A 140 27.80 -2.13 -2.95
N TYR A 141 28.81 -2.24 -2.09
CA TYR A 141 29.19 -1.16 -1.21
C TYR A 141 30.20 -0.24 -1.92
N ILE A 142 29.71 0.85 -2.50
CA ILE A 142 30.51 1.82 -3.26
C ILE A 142 30.24 3.19 -2.68
N LEU A 143 31.30 3.89 -2.27
CA LEU A 143 31.18 5.23 -1.69
C LEU A 143 30.55 6.22 -2.68
N ASN A 144 29.78 7.17 -2.13
CA ASN A 144 29.06 8.19 -2.89
C ASN A 144 28.15 7.62 -3.99
N ARG A 145 27.41 6.55 -3.66
CA ARG A 145 26.51 5.88 -4.59
C ARG A 145 25.10 5.80 -4.06
N ASP A 146 24.15 6.17 -4.92
CA ASP A 146 22.73 6.02 -4.69
C ASP A 146 22.18 4.80 -5.45
N TYR A 147 21.21 4.13 -4.82
CA TYR A 147 20.45 3.02 -5.33
C TYR A 147 18.96 3.36 -5.16
N ASP A 148 18.34 3.72 -6.27
CA ASP A 148 16.94 4.09 -6.31
C ASP A 148 16.13 3.03 -7.04
N PHE A 149 15.04 2.59 -6.43
CA PHE A 149 14.12 1.62 -7.00
C PHE A 149 12.70 2.12 -6.90
N ALA A 150 11.94 1.95 -7.96
CA ALA A 150 10.51 2.14 -7.94
C ALA A 150 9.82 0.78 -8.03
N PHE A 151 8.73 0.61 -7.31
CA PHE A 151 7.92 -0.58 -7.50
C PHE A 151 6.43 -0.33 -7.29
N HIS A 152 5.65 -0.86 -8.22
CA HIS A 152 4.20 -0.88 -8.16
C HIS A 152 3.75 -2.21 -7.57
N ILE A 153 3.07 -2.14 -6.44
CA ILE A 153 2.53 -3.31 -5.75
C ILE A 153 1.01 -3.31 -5.95
N LYS A 154 0.50 -4.35 -6.61
CA LYS A 154 -0.95 -4.49 -6.84
C LYS A 154 -1.70 -4.35 -5.51
N GLU A 155 -2.74 -3.53 -5.49
CA GLU A 155 -3.61 -3.24 -4.32
C GLU A 155 -2.90 -2.56 -3.13
N MET A 156 -1.64 -2.14 -3.28
CA MET A 156 -0.91 -1.37 -2.26
C MET A 156 -0.40 -0.02 -2.77
N GLY A 157 -0.11 0.11 -4.06
CA GLY A 157 0.28 1.38 -4.70
C GLY A 157 1.73 1.42 -5.18
N LEU A 158 2.18 2.63 -5.52
CA LEU A 158 3.49 2.89 -6.09
C LEU A 158 4.46 3.44 -5.02
N PHE A 159 5.59 2.77 -4.84
CA PHE A 159 6.60 3.08 -3.83
C PHE A 159 7.96 3.39 -4.45
N PHE A 160 8.76 4.18 -3.74
CA PHE A 160 10.15 4.50 -4.05
C PHE A 160 11.03 4.11 -2.87
N LEU A 161 11.99 3.21 -3.11
CA LEU A 161 13.04 2.84 -2.16
C LEU A 161 14.31 3.55 -2.58
N ASN A 162 14.84 4.40 -1.69
CA ASN A 162 16.06 5.14 -1.93
C ASN A 162 17.10 4.71 -0.89
N ILE A 163 18.26 4.29 -1.35
CA ILE A 163 19.38 3.87 -0.51
C ILE A 163 20.60 4.64 -0.97
N SER A 164 21.33 5.25 -0.04
CA SER A 164 22.50 6.05 -0.34
C SER A 164 23.68 5.64 0.51
N ILE A 165 24.85 5.59 -0.09
CA ILE A 165 26.14 5.42 0.58
C ILE A 165 26.88 6.73 0.42
N ASN A 166 27.11 7.47 1.50
CA ASN A 166 27.77 8.76 1.40
C ASN A 166 29.30 8.60 1.26
N GLN A 167 30.01 9.73 1.14
CA GLN A 167 31.48 9.77 1.06
C GLN A 167 32.20 9.22 2.30
N MET A 168 31.55 9.26 3.47
CA MET A 168 32.09 8.69 4.70
C MET A 168 31.85 7.18 4.80
N GLY A 169 31.01 6.60 3.94
CA GLY A 169 30.59 5.20 3.99
C GLY A 169 29.33 4.94 4.82
N ASP A 170 28.68 5.96 5.36
CA ASP A 170 27.39 5.76 6.03
C ASP A 170 26.34 5.34 5.00
N VAL A 171 25.58 4.31 5.34
CA VAL A 171 24.43 3.85 4.56
C VAL A 171 23.15 4.42 5.16
N MET A 172 22.32 5.01 4.31
CA MET A 172 20.98 5.47 4.64
C MET A 172 19.97 4.83 3.70
N GLY A 173 18.84 4.35 4.22
CA GLY A 173 17.78 3.74 3.43
C GLY A 173 16.39 4.12 3.92
N PHE A 174 15.55 4.63 3.02
CA PHE A 174 14.17 5.03 3.33
C PHE A 174 13.19 4.67 2.21
N LEU A 175 11.91 4.61 2.57
CA LEU A 175 10.82 4.25 1.67
C LEU A 175 9.76 5.35 1.61
N GLN A 176 9.35 5.70 0.40
CA GLN A 176 8.27 6.65 0.13
C GLN A 176 7.16 6.03 -0.71
N ILE A 177 5.98 6.63 -0.68
CA ILE A 177 4.84 6.26 -1.53
C ILE A 177 4.34 7.48 -2.33
N ALA A 178 3.96 7.25 -3.59
CA ALA A 178 3.31 8.25 -4.44
C ALA A 178 1.83 8.43 -4.05
N ASN A 179 1.54 8.90 -2.84
CA ASN A 179 0.17 9.15 -2.41
C ASN A 179 0.11 10.25 -1.33
N SER A 180 -1.11 10.64 -0.97
CA SER A 180 -1.44 11.56 0.11
C SER A 180 -0.98 11.06 1.49
N ILE A 181 -0.79 12.00 2.42
CA ILE A 181 -0.34 11.71 3.80
C ILE A 181 -1.34 10.80 4.53
N SER A 182 -2.64 10.93 4.27
CA SER A 182 -3.68 10.08 4.87
C SER A 182 -3.53 8.61 4.44
N VAL A 183 -3.19 8.36 3.17
CA VAL A 183 -2.92 7.01 2.67
C VAL A 183 -1.60 6.47 3.22
N CYS A 184 -0.57 7.31 3.37
CA CYS A 184 0.72 6.91 3.94
C CYS A 184 0.58 6.24 5.33
N LYS A 185 -0.34 6.75 6.18
CA LYS A 185 -0.62 6.20 7.52
C LYS A 185 -1.08 4.73 7.51
N GLN A 186 -1.55 4.22 6.37
CA GLN A 186 -1.93 2.81 6.21
C GLN A 186 -0.72 1.90 6.02
N PHE A 187 0.50 2.42 5.88
CA PHE A 187 1.67 1.62 5.55
C PHE A 187 2.79 1.79 6.57
N THR A 188 3.41 0.67 6.90
CA THR A 188 4.67 0.61 7.65
C THR A 188 5.64 -0.26 6.90
N TYR A 189 6.92 0.02 7.04
CA TYR A 189 7.97 -0.80 6.46
C TYR A 189 9.03 -1.17 7.47
N THR A 190 9.67 -2.32 7.23
CA THR A 190 10.90 -2.75 7.88
C THR A 190 11.97 -2.82 6.83
N PHE A 191 13.11 -2.17 7.06
CA PHE A 191 14.28 -2.28 6.19
C PHE A 191 15.48 -2.76 7.00
N GLU A 192 16.12 -3.82 6.53
CA GLU A 192 17.15 -4.54 7.27
C GLU A 192 18.38 -4.71 6.39
N ALA A 193 19.56 -4.40 6.90
CA ALA A 193 20.84 -4.86 6.36
C ALA A 193 21.28 -6.10 7.15
N ILE A 194 21.65 -7.16 6.44
CA ILE A 194 21.93 -8.49 7.01
C ILE A 194 23.43 -8.77 6.96
N GLY A 195 23.99 -9.20 8.09
CA GLY A 195 25.39 -9.58 8.21
C GLY A 195 25.65 -10.31 9.52
N THR A 196 26.83 -10.12 10.12
CA THR A 196 27.14 -10.67 11.44
C THR A 196 26.26 -10.07 12.53
N PHE A 197 25.98 -8.77 12.42
CA PHE A 197 24.98 -8.05 13.19
C PHE A 197 24.03 -7.37 12.21
N ASN A 198 22.73 -7.48 12.44
CA ASN A 198 21.75 -6.88 11.54
C ASN A 198 21.48 -5.42 11.94
N GLY A 199 21.51 -4.52 10.95
CA GLY A 199 20.98 -3.17 11.10
C GLY A 199 19.52 -3.15 10.67
N THR A 200 18.60 -2.73 11.54
CA THR A 200 17.15 -2.77 11.26
C THR A 200 16.49 -1.44 11.57
N TYR A 201 15.61 -1.01 10.68
CA TYR A 201 14.67 0.10 10.89
C TYR A 201 13.24 -0.40 10.71
N ASN A 202 12.33 0.07 11.55
CA ASN A 202 10.89 -0.13 11.42
C ASN A 202 10.18 1.21 11.62
N GLY A 203 9.36 1.61 10.65
CA GLY A 203 8.69 2.90 10.72
C GLY A 203 7.56 3.09 9.71
N PRO A 204 6.94 4.28 9.73
CA PRO A 204 5.88 4.64 8.79
C PRO A 204 6.45 4.88 7.38
N VAL A 205 5.63 4.63 6.36
CA VAL A 205 5.94 5.10 5.00
C VAL A 205 5.54 6.57 4.89
N LYS A 206 6.37 7.40 4.24
CA LYS A 206 6.10 8.82 4.01
C LYS A 206 5.70 9.09 2.55
N SER A 207 5.04 10.21 2.29
CA SER A 207 4.73 10.62 0.91
C SER A 207 6.02 10.98 0.17
N CYS A 208 6.10 10.67 -1.13
CA CYS A 208 7.23 11.10 -1.97
C CYS A 208 7.30 12.61 -2.17
N ARG A 209 6.25 13.37 -1.81
CA ARG A 209 6.29 14.84 -1.76
C ARG A 209 7.20 15.38 -0.66
N ILE A 210 7.46 14.59 0.38
CA ILE A 210 8.34 15.00 1.48
C ILE A 210 9.79 14.94 0.98
N PRO A 211 10.57 16.04 1.10
CA PRO A 211 11.99 16.06 0.72
C PRO A 211 12.84 15.10 1.56
N ARG A 212 13.95 14.61 0.99
CA ARG A 212 14.90 13.68 1.62
C ARG A 212 15.48 14.23 2.93
N GLN A 213 15.66 15.55 3.03
CA GLN A 213 16.20 16.23 4.21
C GLN A 213 15.34 16.00 5.47
N ASN A 214 14.06 15.67 5.32
CA ASN A 214 13.14 15.43 6.44
C ASN A 214 13.14 13.96 6.92
N PHE A 215 14.10 13.14 6.50
CA PHE A 215 14.26 11.73 6.90
C PHE A 215 15.41 11.48 7.89
N LEU A 216 16.01 12.53 8.46
CA LEU A 216 17.20 12.43 9.32
C LEU A 216 17.09 11.42 10.48
N ILE A 217 15.87 11.16 10.98
CA ILE A 217 15.60 10.21 12.07
C ILE A 217 14.65 9.05 11.68
N ASP A 218 13.99 9.15 10.53
CA ASP A 218 12.95 8.21 10.11
C ASP A 218 13.42 7.34 8.95
N CYS A 219 14.60 6.75 9.11
CA CYS A 219 15.20 5.87 8.12
C CYS A 219 16.15 4.85 8.75
N LEU A 220 16.50 3.82 7.98
CA LEU A 220 17.66 3.00 8.33
C LEU A 220 18.90 3.86 8.16
N ARG A 221 19.75 3.89 9.19
CA ARG A 221 21.07 4.50 9.12
C ARG A 221 22.09 3.59 9.78
N ILE A 222 23.16 3.30 9.05
CA ILE A 222 24.25 2.45 9.50
C ILE A 222 25.54 3.22 9.25
N ARG A 223 26.37 3.37 10.29
CA ARG A 223 27.63 4.09 10.15
C ARG A 223 28.66 3.23 9.44
N GLU A 224 29.63 3.84 8.79
CA GLU A 224 30.72 3.11 8.13
C GLU A 224 31.41 2.12 9.07
N ASN A 225 31.66 2.53 10.32
CA ASN A 225 32.20 1.67 11.37
C ASN A 225 31.37 0.41 11.63
N ASP A 226 30.09 0.36 11.29
CA ASP A 226 29.24 -0.83 11.45
C ASP A 226 29.10 -1.61 10.14
N MET A 227 29.37 -0.97 8.99
CA MET A 227 29.24 -1.57 7.67
C MET A 227 30.22 -2.71 7.41
N HIS A 228 31.41 -2.69 8.01
CA HIS A 228 32.38 -3.78 7.86
C HIS A 228 31.88 -5.14 8.37
N HIS A 229 30.88 -5.17 9.27
CA HIS A 229 30.21 -6.38 9.74
C HIS A 229 29.05 -6.86 8.84
N LEU A 230 28.68 -6.05 7.85
CA LEU A 230 27.52 -6.26 6.96
C LEU A 230 27.93 -6.56 5.52
N ILE A 231 29.16 -6.23 5.16
CA ILE A 231 29.70 -6.41 3.82
C ILE A 231 30.33 -7.80 3.67
N ASP A 232 29.99 -8.48 2.59
CA ASP A 232 30.54 -9.78 2.24
C ASP A 232 31.94 -9.67 1.59
N ASN A 233 32.55 -10.82 1.33
CA ASN A 233 33.85 -10.93 0.66
C ASN A 233 33.86 -10.42 -0.79
N LYS A 234 32.70 -10.10 -1.38
CA LYS A 234 32.55 -9.53 -2.72
C LYS A 234 32.23 -8.03 -2.67
N ASN A 235 32.43 -7.39 -1.52
CA ASN A 235 32.11 -5.99 -1.29
C ASN A 235 30.62 -5.67 -1.56
N CYS A 236 29.73 -6.58 -1.17
CA CYS A 236 28.29 -6.43 -1.26
C CYS A 236 27.64 -6.51 0.13
N PHE A 237 26.59 -5.74 0.36
CA PHE A 237 25.73 -5.90 1.53
C PHE A 237 24.35 -6.39 1.09
N HIS A 238 23.73 -7.21 1.94
CA HIS A 238 22.42 -7.79 1.68
C HIS A 238 21.36 -7.05 2.48
N CYS A 239 20.23 -6.76 1.86
CA CYS A 239 19.13 -6.11 2.56
C CYS A 239 17.77 -6.75 2.28
N ASN A 240 16.89 -6.66 3.28
CA ASN A 240 15.51 -7.11 3.21
C ASN A 240 14.58 -5.91 3.38
N LEU A 241 13.57 -5.79 2.52
CA LEU A 241 12.45 -4.86 2.69
C LEU A 241 11.19 -5.67 2.96
N THR A 242 10.48 -5.27 4.01
CA THR A 242 9.11 -5.70 4.26
C THR A 242 8.21 -4.47 4.24
N ILE A 243 7.16 -4.47 3.43
CA ILE A 243 6.12 -3.44 3.44
C ILE A 243 4.83 -4.09 3.90
N LYS A 244 4.19 -3.51 4.91
CA LYS A 244 2.94 -3.99 5.47
C LYS A 244 1.89 -2.89 5.38
N ARG A 245 0.75 -3.22 4.79
CA ARG A 245 -0.46 -2.39 4.87
C ARG A 245 -1.21 -2.72 6.17
N ARG A 246 -1.31 -1.74 7.06
CA ARG A 246 -2.16 -1.77 8.26
C ARG A 246 -3.49 -1.13 7.87
N VAL A 247 -4.54 -1.94 7.78
CA VAL A 247 -5.87 -1.39 7.48
C VAL A 247 -6.56 -1.09 8.80
N ASP A 248 -6.86 0.18 9.05
CA ASP A 248 -7.61 0.61 10.22
C ASP A 248 -9.11 0.46 9.94
N TYR A 249 -9.70 -0.62 10.44
CA TYR A 249 -11.07 -1.06 10.18
C TYR A 249 -12.15 -0.03 10.55
N ARG A 250 -11.85 0.93 11.44
CA ARG A 250 -12.79 1.98 11.86
C ARG A 250 -12.84 3.16 10.89
N ALA A 251 -11.73 3.49 10.24
CA ALA A 251 -11.65 4.64 9.33
C ALA A 251 -12.32 4.36 7.97
N VAL A 252 -12.29 3.12 7.49
CA VAL A 252 -12.92 2.72 6.21
C VAL A 252 -14.45 2.89 6.25
N ASN A 253 -15.08 2.58 7.38
CA ASN A 253 -16.54 2.75 7.54
C ASN A 253 -16.96 4.23 7.66
N ALA A 254 -16.12 5.10 8.22
CA ALA A 254 -16.39 6.53 8.28
C ALA A 254 -16.26 7.22 6.91
N GLN A 255 -15.41 6.70 6.01
CA GLN A 255 -15.17 7.26 4.67
C GLN A 255 -16.15 6.79 3.59
N ASN A 256 -17.02 5.83 3.91
CA ASN A 256 -18.06 5.30 3.01
C ASN A 256 -19.46 5.89 3.30
N ASN A 257 -19.61 6.73 4.32
CA ASN A 257 -20.80 7.56 4.51
C ASN A 257 -20.59 8.90 3.80
N PRO A 258 -21.44 9.28 2.82
CA PRO A 258 -21.40 10.61 2.22
C PRO A 258 -22.07 11.61 3.18
N MET A 259 -21.39 11.95 4.27
CA MET A 259 -21.63 13.21 4.94
C MET A 259 -20.52 14.15 4.51
N HIS A 260 -20.91 15.29 3.92
CA HIS A 260 -20.07 16.43 3.59
C HIS A 260 -18.94 16.59 4.62
N ALA A 261 -17.73 16.16 4.27
CA ALA A 261 -16.54 16.72 4.88
C ALA A 261 -16.43 18.15 4.32
N PRO A 262 -16.16 19.18 5.15
CA PRO A 262 -15.86 20.49 4.62
C PRO A 262 -14.64 20.37 3.73
N ASP A 263 -14.72 21.02 2.57
CA ASP A 263 -13.65 21.07 1.58
C ASP A 263 -12.30 21.39 2.21
N ASP A 264 -11.29 20.78 1.61
CA ASP A 264 -9.87 20.97 1.83
C ASP A 264 -9.55 22.40 2.31
N MET A 265 -9.06 22.54 3.55
CA MET A 265 -8.31 23.73 3.91
C MET A 265 -7.09 23.75 2.99
N VAL A 266 -7.07 24.77 2.12
CA VAL A 266 -5.87 25.29 1.49
C VAL A 266 -4.92 25.63 2.64
N ASP A 267 -3.92 24.78 2.87
CA ASP A 267 -2.84 25.10 3.79
C ASP A 267 -2.05 26.25 3.15
N ASN A 268 -2.37 27.46 3.59
CA ASN A 268 -1.52 28.64 3.51
C ASN A 268 -0.14 28.27 4.04
N TYR A 269 0.86 28.27 3.18
CA TYR A 269 2.22 28.51 3.62
C TYR A 269 2.26 29.89 4.28
N PRO A 270 2.74 30.05 5.52
CA PRO A 270 3.04 31.36 6.03
C PRO A 270 4.21 31.93 5.23
N ASP A 271 4.00 33.11 4.64
CA ASP A 271 5.05 33.97 4.10
C ASP A 271 6.16 34.11 5.13
N PHE A 272 7.31 33.49 4.84
CA PHE A 272 8.54 33.81 5.55
C PHE A 272 9.00 35.16 5.03
N VAL A 273 8.76 36.16 5.87
CA VAL A 273 9.30 37.52 5.75
C VAL A 273 10.81 37.42 5.65
N ASP A 274 11.35 38.01 4.57
CA ASP A 274 12.77 38.25 4.36
C ASP A 274 13.33 39.11 5.51
N ASP A 275 14.25 38.54 6.29
CA ASP A 275 15.23 39.29 7.08
C ASP A 275 16.63 38.90 6.56
N TYR A 276 17.02 39.52 5.45
CA TYR A 276 18.43 39.63 5.05
C TYR A 276 18.89 41.07 5.35
N PRO A 277 20.02 41.26 6.07
CA PRO A 277 20.52 42.59 6.39
C PRO A 277 21.10 43.30 5.17
N ASP A 278 20.89 44.63 5.17
CA ASP A 278 21.22 45.63 4.15
C ASP A 278 22.54 45.40 3.38
N PHE A 279 22.43 45.25 2.05
CA PHE A 279 23.54 45.36 1.12
C PHE A 279 23.71 46.84 0.73
N VAL A 280 24.85 47.40 1.11
CA VAL A 280 25.27 48.77 0.78
C VAL A 280 25.71 48.82 -0.69
N ASP A 281 25.25 49.86 -1.39
CA ASP A 281 25.56 50.19 -2.79
C ASP A 281 27.06 50.10 -3.13
N TYR A 282 27.38 49.34 -4.17
CA TYR A 282 28.53 49.61 -5.04
C TYR A 282 28.08 49.51 -6.50
N VAL A 283 27.92 50.68 -7.10
CA VAL A 283 27.91 50.90 -8.53
C VAL A 283 29.36 50.79 -9.01
N ASP A 284 29.63 50.03 -10.07
CA ASP A 284 30.45 50.45 -11.21
C ASP A 284 30.72 49.30 -12.21
N ASP A 285 30.41 49.60 -13.47
CA ASP A 285 31.07 49.21 -14.73
C ASP A 285 31.17 47.74 -15.18
N TYR A 286 30.25 47.37 -16.07
CA TYR A 286 30.44 46.34 -17.11
C TYR A 286 30.82 47.00 -18.45
N PRO A 287 31.86 46.54 -19.17
CA PRO A 287 32.03 46.82 -20.58
C PRO A 287 31.39 45.74 -21.46
N ASP A 288 30.80 46.20 -22.56
CA ASP A 288 30.12 45.47 -23.63
C ASP A 288 30.91 44.28 -24.19
N PHE A 289 30.23 43.14 -24.40
CA PHE A 289 30.69 42.11 -25.32
C PHE A 289 29.58 41.73 -26.30
N VAL A 290 29.98 41.75 -27.56
CA VAL A 290 29.20 41.70 -28.80
C VAL A 290 28.77 40.26 -29.11
N ASP A 291 27.51 40.10 -29.52
CA ASP A 291 26.93 38.87 -30.06
C ASP A 291 27.47 38.59 -31.48
N ASP A 292 28.13 37.44 -31.66
CA ASP A 292 28.39 36.83 -32.98
C ASP A 292 27.72 35.44 -33.01
N TYR A 293 26.55 35.37 -33.67
CA TYR A 293 25.93 34.12 -34.13
C TYR A 293 26.28 33.91 -35.60
N PRO A 294 26.78 32.73 -36.03
CA PRO A 294 26.89 32.42 -37.44
C PRO A 294 25.58 31.80 -37.98
N ASP A 295 25.10 32.41 -39.06
CA ASP A 295 24.03 31.95 -39.94
C ASP A 295 24.30 30.54 -40.51
N PHE A 296 23.31 29.65 -40.42
CA PHE A 296 23.26 28.43 -41.24
C PHE A 296 22.23 28.62 -42.36
N VAL A 297 22.75 28.59 -43.58
CA VAL A 297 22.04 28.72 -44.85
C VAL A 297 21.39 27.38 -45.20
N ASP A 298 20.11 27.45 -45.59
CA ASP A 298 19.36 26.37 -46.23
C ASP A 298 19.90 26.13 -47.65
N ASP A 299 20.47 24.95 -47.90
CA ASP A 299 20.65 24.43 -49.27
C ASP A 299 19.67 23.27 -49.49
N VAL A 300 18.62 23.61 -50.22
CA VAL A 300 17.72 22.71 -50.94
C VAL A 300 18.41 22.43 -52.28
N ASP A 301 18.62 21.17 -52.67
CA ASP A 301 18.64 20.80 -54.09
C ASP A 301 18.36 19.30 -54.33
N ASP A 302 17.24 19.12 -55.02
CA ASP A 302 16.87 18.18 -56.07
C ASP A 302 17.49 16.77 -56.22
N TYR A 303 16.56 15.83 -56.32
CA TYR A 303 16.60 14.52 -56.99
C TYR A 303 17.04 14.63 -58.47
N PRO A 304 17.62 13.58 -59.07
CA PRO A 304 16.87 12.35 -59.42
C PRO A 304 17.49 11.02 -58.97
#